data_AF-A0A2M7NT12-F1
#
_entry.id   AF-A0A2M7NT12-F1
#
_cell.length_a   1.000
_cell.length_b   1.000
_cell.length_c   1.000
_cell.angle_alpha   90.00
_cell.angle_beta   90.00
_cell.angle_gamma   90.00
#
_symmetry.space_group_name_H-M   'P 1'
#
loop_
_entity.id
_entity.type
_entity.pdbx_description
1 polymer ?
#
loop_
_entity_poly.entity_id
_entity_poly.type
_entity_poly.pdbx_seq_one_letter_code
_entity_poly.pdbx_strand_id
1 'polypeptide(L)' 'MHILQFIKFTIMNQRIKYCHICNINGETMYRVQYKNPKEWVFVCKNCLLNLKKDNPLYVYGGTWKR' A
#
# COMPACT_ATOMS: atom_id res chain seq x y z
N MET A 1 37.50 -28.92 3.79
CA MET A 1 36.06 -29.20 3.85
C MET A 1 35.34 -27.87 4.14
N HIS A 2 35.31 -26.99 3.14
CA HIS A 2 34.72 -25.66 3.22
C HIS A 2 33.31 -25.75 2.62
N ILE A 3 32.27 -25.74 3.45
CA ILE A 3 30.93 -25.37 2.99
C ILE A 3 30.58 -24.08 3.71
N LEU A 4 30.80 -23.04 2.93
CA LEU A 4 30.42 -21.65 3.11
C LEU A 4 29.14 -21.47 3.94
N GLN A 5 29.31 -20.76 5.05
CA GLN A 5 28.67 -19.47 5.37
C GLN A 5 27.53 -19.01 4.42
N PHE A 6 26.56 -18.27 4.97
CA PHE A 6 25.52 -17.50 4.27
C PHE A 6 24.13 -18.17 4.10
N ILE A 7 23.40 -18.29 5.21
CA ILE A 7 21.99 -17.90 5.18
C ILE A 7 21.74 -16.89 6.30
N LYS A 8 22.41 -15.73 6.21
CA LYS A 8 21.84 -14.50 6.77
C LYS A 8 20.61 -14.20 5.91
N PHE A 9 19.49 -14.86 6.23
CA PHE A 9 18.17 -14.46 5.75
C PHE A 9 17.92 -13.11 6.40
N THR A 10 18.39 -12.06 5.72
CA THR A 10 18.15 -10.69 6.10
C THR A 10 16.64 -10.57 6.22
N ILE A 11 16.14 -10.27 7.43
CA ILE A 11 14.79 -9.76 7.60
C ILE A 11 14.81 -8.43 6.84
N MET A 12 14.52 -8.49 5.55
CA MET A 12 14.31 -7.32 4.74
C MET A 12 13.21 -6.55 5.47
N ASN A 13 13.54 -5.36 5.97
CA ASN A 13 12.57 -4.45 6.59
C ASN A 13 11.68 -3.87 5.48
N GLN A 14 10.97 -4.77 4.81
CA GLN A 14 10.05 -4.48 3.74
C GLN A 14 8.90 -3.72 4.39
N ARG A 15 8.82 -2.42 4.14
CA ARG A 15 7.67 -1.62 4.56
C ARG A 15 6.46 -2.04 3.74
N ILE A 16 5.87 -3.19 4.06
CA ILE A 16 4.67 -3.70 3.40
C ILE A 16 3.52 -2.76 3.76
N LYS A 17 2.82 -2.25 2.75
CA LYS A 17 1.60 -1.47 2.91
C LYS A 17 0.42 -2.32 2.44
N TYR A 18 -0.63 -2.36 3.26
CA TYR A 18 -1.85 -3.08 2.96
C TYR A 18 -2.94 -2.10 2.53
N CYS A 19 -3.83 -2.56 1.66
CA CYS A 19 -5.00 -1.80 1.27
C CYS A 19 -5.96 -1.70 2.44
N HIS A 20 -6.39 -0.49 2.80
CA HIS A 20 -7.34 -0.28 3.87
C HIS A 20 -8.71 -0.94 3.64
N ILE A 21 -9.06 -1.29 2.40
CA ILE A 21 -10.37 -1.87 2.04
C ILE A 21 -10.31 -3.38 1.91
N CYS A 22 -9.38 -3.92 1.12
CA CYS A 22 -9.29 -5.36 0.84
C CYS A 22 -8.12 -6.06 1.55
N ASN A 23 -7.32 -5.32 2.32
CA ASN A 23 -6.18 -5.83 3.08
C ASN A 23 -5.12 -6.59 2.29
N ILE A 24 -5.07 -6.40 0.96
CA ILE A 24 -4.01 -6.94 0.10
C ILE A 24 -2.79 -6.03 0.13
N ASN A 25 -1.60 -6.61 0.09
CA ASN A 25 -0.39 -5.86 -0.22
C ASN A 25 -0.19 -5.73 -1.73
N GLY A 26 0.61 -4.76 -2.16
CA GLY A 26 0.96 -4.60 -3.56
C GLY A 26 2.22 -3.75 -3.71
N GLU A 27 2.85 -3.84 -4.88
CA GLU A 27 4.04 -3.07 -5.24
C GLU A 27 3.74 -1.58 -5.40
N THR A 28 2.50 -1.26 -5.80
CA THR A 28 2.01 0.11 -5.98
C THR A 28 0.74 0.32 -5.17
N MET A 29 0.76 1.31 -4.28
CA MET A 29 -0.36 1.70 -3.44
C MET A 29 -0.64 3.20 -3.58
N TYR A 30 -1.90 3.58 -3.43
CA TYR A 30 -2.33 4.96 -3.60
C TYR A 30 -2.78 5.52 -2.25
N ARG A 31 -2.20 6.65 -1.85
CA ARG A 31 -2.61 7.36 -0.64
C ARG A 31 -3.79 8.24 -0.99
N VAL A 32 -4.91 8.08 -0.28
CA VAL A 32 -6.16 8.80 -0.56
C VAL A 32 -6.89 9.19 0.72
N GLN A 33 -7.72 10.22 0.62
CA GLN A 33 -8.85 10.47 1.52
C GLN A 33 -10.12 10.27 0.70
N TYR A 34 -11.17 9.69 1.29
CA TYR A 34 -12.40 9.38 0.54
C TYR A 34 -13.68 9.42 1.38
N LYS A 35 -13.56 9.69 2.68
CA LYS A 35 -14.66 9.81 3.63
C LYS A 35 -14.29 10.80 4.73
N ASN A 36 -15.26 11.18 5.55
CA ASN A 36 -15.04 11.87 6.82
C ASN A 36 -14.96 10.82 7.95
N PRO A 37 -14.10 10.98 8.96
CA PRO A 37 -13.06 12.02 9.08
C PRO A 37 -12.00 11.91 7.97
N LYS A 38 -11.31 13.02 7.67
CA LYS A 38 -10.31 13.13 6.60
C LYS A 38 -9.03 12.36 6.93
N GLU A 39 -9.12 11.04 6.88
CA GLU A 39 -8.02 10.12 7.17
C GLU A 39 -7.29 9.71 5.90
N TRP A 40 -5.96 9.77 5.95
CA TRP A 40 -5.11 9.28 4.88
C TRP A 40 -4.96 7.77 4.97
N VAL A 41 -5.43 7.06 3.96
CA VAL A 41 -5.30 5.61 3.87
C VAL A 41 -4.57 5.21 2.60
N PHE A 42 -3.97 4.02 2.60
CA PHE A 42 -3.43 3.40 1.40
C PHE A 42 -4.44 2.42 0.79
N VAL A 43 -4.62 2.47 -0.52
CA VAL A 43 -5.51 1.56 -1.26
C VAL A 43 -4.82 0.99 -2.49
N CYS A 44 -5.22 -0.21 -2.90
CA CYS A 44 -4.78 -0.80 -4.17
C CYS A 44 -5.47 -0.12 -5.36
N LYS A 45 -4.99 -0.38 -6.58
CA LYS A 45 -5.56 0.19 -7.82
C LYS A 45 -7.05 -0.11 -7.98
N ASN A 46 -7.50 -1.32 -7.63
CA ASN A 46 -8.90 -1.71 -7.80
C ASN A 46 -9.81 -0.91 -6.87
N CYS A 47 -9.44 -0.82 -5.59
CA CYS A 47 -10.17 -0.03 -4.60
C CYS A 47 -10.11 1.47 -4.92
N LEU A 48 -8.99 1.98 -5.46
CA LEU A 48 -8.87 3.37 -5.92
C LEU A 48 -9.96 3.73 -6.95
N LEU A 49 -10.16 2.88 -7.97
CA LEU A 49 -11.15 3.13 -9.02
C LEU A 49 -12.57 3.18 -8.45
N ASN A 50 -12.88 2.29 -7.51
CA ASN A 50 -14.17 2.30 -6.81
C ASN A 50 -14.36 3.54 -5.94
N LEU A 51 -13.30 3.99 -5.24
CA LEU A 51 -13.36 5.16 -4.36
C LEU A 51 -13.44 6.49 -5.10
N LYS A 52 -12.78 6.59 -6.27
CA LYS A 52 -12.75 7.82 -7.07
C LYS A 52 -14.08 8.06 -7.80
N LYS A 53 -14.80 6.98 -8.12
CA LYS A 53 -16.06 7.06 -8.86
C LYS A 53 -17.13 7.79 -8.03
N ASP A 54 -17.64 8.89 -8.57
CA ASP A 54 -18.77 9.66 -8.03
C ASP A 54 -18.61 10.14 -6.58
N ASN A 55 -17.37 10.29 -6.08
CA ASN A 55 -17.09 10.68 -4.70
C ASN A 55 -16.48 12.09 -4.60
N PRO A 56 -17.25 13.11 -4.16
CA PRO A 56 -16.74 14.48 -4.02
C PRO A 56 -15.76 14.66 -2.86
N LEU A 57 -15.71 13.72 -1.92
CA LEU A 57 -14.78 13.73 -0.79
C LEU A 57 -13.43 13.08 -1.15
N TYR A 58 -13.29 12.57 -2.37
CA TYR A 58 -12.08 11.92 -2.82
C TYR A 58 -10.95 12.93 -3.01
N VAL A 59 -9.83 12.71 -2.31
CA VAL A 59 -8.59 13.47 -2.45
C VAL A 59 -7.43 12.50 -2.66
N TYR A 60 -6.64 12.75 -3.70
CA TYR A 60 -5.43 11.99 -3.99
C TYR A 60 -4.22 12.59 -3.26
N GLY A 61 -3.44 11.74 -2.59
CA GLY A 61 -2.29 12.14 -1.76
C GLY A 61 -0.95 11.53 -2.16
N GLY A 62 -0.89 10.86 -3.31
CA GLY A 62 0.35 10.31 -3.87
C GLY A 62 0.33 8.80 -4.11
N THR A 63 1.37 8.32 -4.79
CA THR A 63 1.59 6.90 -5.05
C THR A 63 2.81 6.45 -4.25
N TRP A 64 2.65 5.37 -3.50
CA TRP A 64 3.77 4.64 -2.93
C TRP A 64 4.14 3.49 -3.86
N LYS A 65 5.42 3.38 -4.18
CA LYS A 65 6.00 2.27 -4.93
C LYS A 65 7.11 1.66 -4.09
N ARG A 66 7.27 0.35 -4.21
CA ARG A 66 8.30 -0.40 -3.51
C ARG A 66 9.36 -0.91 -4.46
#